data_AF-A0A9D6W9V7-F1
#
_entry.id   AF-A0A9D6W9V7-F1
#
_cell.length_a   1.000
_cell.length_b   1.000
_cell.length_c   1.000
_cell.angle_alpha   90.00
_cell.angle_beta   90.00
_cell.angle_gamma   90.00
#
_symmetry.space_group_name_H-M   'P 1'
#
loop_
_entity.id
_entity.type
_entity.pdbx_description
1 polymer ?
#
loop_
_entity_poly.entity_id
_entity_poly.type
_entity_poly.pdbx_seq_one_letter_code
_entity_poly.pdbx_strand_id
1 'polypeptide(L)'
;MHEPLVHARTAPCARPAPSTSYRSSPVVELVDYFNHRLANQWPTGKRDADPFFLRGDRVCARIAGKTLHSQFRTLADPEGGARPPALLARLVGGDTDGSVLPAAHFLARFGATPTIVAVDRACRVLHMLNHLALGHDAVDLWLHVSPRHVLGVAAGHGQFFEDVLQRCGLGPDRIALVVPFLSRARPEFPRYARGLANYRRRGYRLAIDLREAWPVEAAASLRALAPDWLRLPYERFLELGAELPDVPGLLRGLPGAVPVWQRQRQGVIWQELAMPA
;
A
#
# COMPACT_ATOMS: atom_id res chain seq x y z
N MET A 1 49.97 -57.51 5.51
CA MET A 1 49.51 -56.79 4.31
C MET A 1 48.99 -55.45 4.76
N HIS A 2 49.37 -54.35 4.11
CA HIS A 2 48.85 -53.00 4.37
C HIS A 2 48.55 -52.33 3.02
N GLU A 3 47.32 -51.89 2.83
CA GLU A 3 46.96 -50.95 1.75
C GLU A 3 46.91 -49.52 2.31
N PRO A 4 47.39 -48.51 1.58
CA PRO A 4 47.27 -47.11 1.96
C PRO A 4 45.92 -46.51 1.54
N LEU A 5 45.41 -45.54 2.30
CA LEU A 5 44.16 -44.85 1.96
C LEU A 5 44.32 -43.96 0.71
N VAL A 6 43.38 -44.07 -0.23
CA VAL A 6 43.26 -43.14 -1.37
C VAL A 6 42.47 -41.90 -0.94
N HIS A 7 43.14 -40.76 -0.80
CA HIS A 7 42.46 -39.47 -0.60
C HIS A 7 41.79 -39.00 -1.91
N ALA A 8 40.45 -39.09 -1.95
CA ALA A 8 39.65 -38.50 -3.01
C ALA A 8 39.78 -36.96 -3.00
N ARG A 9 40.50 -36.39 -3.97
CA ARG A 9 40.54 -34.94 -4.19
C ARG A 9 39.23 -34.47 -4.81
N THR A 10 38.39 -33.79 -4.03
CA THR A 10 37.21 -33.08 -4.55
C THR A 10 37.65 -31.98 -5.52
N ALA A 11 37.31 -32.09 -6.79
CA ALA A 11 37.52 -31.03 -7.76
C ALA A 11 36.66 -29.79 -7.40
N PRO A 12 37.18 -28.56 -7.50
CA PRO A 12 36.38 -27.36 -7.27
C PRO A 12 35.31 -27.24 -8.35
N CYS A 13 34.06 -27.02 -7.95
CA CYS A 13 32.94 -26.83 -8.88
C CYS A 13 33.19 -25.58 -9.75
N ALA A 14 33.52 -25.79 -11.04
CA ALA A 14 33.67 -24.70 -11.98
C ALA A 14 32.35 -23.92 -12.11
N ARG A 15 32.40 -22.59 -11.97
CA ARG A 15 31.25 -21.74 -12.28
C ARG A 15 30.99 -21.82 -13.79
N PRO A 16 29.75 -22.03 -14.25
CA PRO A 16 29.42 -21.92 -15.66
C PRO A 16 29.69 -20.48 -16.14
N ALA A 17 30.22 -20.35 -17.35
CA ALA A 17 30.44 -19.04 -17.98
C ALA A 17 29.08 -18.33 -18.24
N PRO A 18 29.00 -17.00 -18.13
CA PRO A 18 27.74 -16.26 -18.29
C PRO A 18 27.24 -16.31 -19.74
N SER A 19 26.19 -17.10 -19.98
CA SER A 19 25.52 -17.21 -21.28
C SER A 19 24.88 -15.87 -21.70
N THR A 20 25.29 -15.35 -22.85
CA THR A 20 25.06 -13.95 -23.25
C THR A 20 23.68 -13.70 -23.87
N SER A 21 22.61 -13.73 -23.07
CA SER A 21 21.30 -13.16 -23.48
C SER A 21 20.33 -12.88 -22.31
N TYR A 22 20.79 -12.20 -21.26
CA TYR A 22 19.86 -11.61 -20.30
C TYR A 22 19.11 -10.45 -20.97
N ARG A 23 17.86 -10.70 -21.41
CA ARG A 23 16.84 -9.65 -21.38
C ARG A 23 16.48 -9.46 -19.92
N SER A 24 16.95 -8.37 -19.31
CA SER A 24 16.49 -7.94 -17.99
C SER A 24 14.97 -7.84 -17.99
N SER A 25 14.31 -8.45 -17.01
CA SER A 25 12.88 -8.23 -16.81
C SER A 25 12.68 -6.77 -16.37
N PRO A 26 11.71 -6.02 -16.92
CA PRO A 26 11.46 -4.63 -16.51
C PRO A 26 11.25 -4.48 -14.99
N VAL A 27 10.74 -5.51 -14.31
CA VAL A 27 10.58 -5.54 -12.85
C VAL A 27 11.93 -5.58 -12.12
N VAL A 28 12.96 -6.24 -12.68
CA VAL A 28 14.33 -6.25 -12.12
C VAL A 28 14.93 -4.84 -12.19
N GLU A 29 14.86 -4.19 -13.36
CA GLU A 29 15.40 -2.83 -13.54
C GLU A 29 14.73 -1.80 -12.62
N LEU A 30 13.43 -1.97 -12.36
CA LEU A 30 12.70 -1.15 -11.40
C LEU A 30 13.08 -1.46 -9.95
N VAL A 31 13.27 -2.74 -9.58
CA VAL A 31 13.78 -3.15 -8.26
C VAL A 31 15.15 -2.52 -7.99
N ASP A 32 16.09 -2.63 -8.92
CA ASP A 32 17.45 -2.06 -8.79
C ASP A 32 17.42 -0.52 -8.73
N TYR A 33 16.62 0.12 -9.61
CA TYR A 33 16.42 1.57 -9.60
C TYR A 33 15.87 2.06 -8.24
N PHE A 34 14.88 1.37 -7.66
CA PHE A 34 14.31 1.78 -6.38
C PHE A 34 15.18 1.41 -5.18
N ASN A 35 15.97 0.33 -5.25
CA ASN A 35 17.01 0.01 -4.26
C ASN A 35 18.06 1.14 -4.17
N HIS A 36 18.50 1.65 -5.32
CA HIS A 36 19.39 2.81 -5.38
C HIS A 36 18.70 4.11 -4.92
N ARG A 37 17.50 4.42 -5.47
CA ARG A 37 16.75 5.65 -5.15
C ARG A 37 16.34 5.78 -3.68
N LEU A 38 16.11 4.68 -2.98
CA LEU A 38 15.79 4.68 -1.53
C LEU A 38 17.04 4.67 -0.62
N ALA A 39 18.23 4.35 -1.12
CA ALA A 39 19.46 4.40 -0.31
C ALA A 39 19.65 5.78 0.34
N ASN A 40 19.43 6.84 -0.45
CA ASN A 40 19.61 8.23 -0.04
C ASN A 40 18.38 8.83 0.68
N GLN A 41 17.39 8.01 1.05
CA GLN A 41 16.14 8.47 1.73
C GLN A 41 15.89 7.83 3.09
N TRP A 42 16.74 6.89 3.51
CA TRP A 42 16.68 6.36 4.87
C TRP A 42 17.36 7.35 5.85
N PRO A 43 16.77 7.62 7.03
CA PRO A 43 17.48 8.34 8.08
C PRO A 43 18.70 7.54 8.55
N THR A 44 19.73 8.24 9.05
CA THR A 44 20.99 7.64 9.51
C THR A 44 20.76 6.48 10.48
N GLY A 45 21.03 5.26 10.01
CA GLY A 45 20.75 4.02 10.73
C GLY A 45 20.86 2.81 9.80
N LYS A 46 20.78 1.59 10.36
CA LYS A 46 20.89 0.34 9.59
C LYS A 46 19.69 0.17 8.64
N ARG A 47 19.89 0.46 7.35
CA ARG A 47 19.10 -0.14 6.26
C ARG A 47 19.50 -1.62 6.17
N ASP A 48 18.56 -2.49 5.82
CA ASP A 48 18.93 -3.79 5.27
C ASP A 48 19.64 -3.57 3.91
N ALA A 49 20.66 -4.39 3.61
CA ALA A 49 21.26 -4.40 2.27
C ALA A 49 20.17 -4.81 1.26
N ASP A 50 20.06 -4.02 0.20
CA ASP A 50 18.98 -3.99 -0.81
C ASP A 50 17.58 -4.40 -0.33
N PRO A 51 16.69 -3.43 -0.01
CA PRO A 51 15.40 -3.74 0.58
C PRO A 51 14.56 -4.57 -0.38
N PHE A 52 14.49 -4.24 -1.67
CA PHE A 52 13.69 -4.97 -2.64
C PHE A 52 14.48 -6.08 -3.32
N PHE A 53 13.86 -7.25 -3.45
CA PHE A 53 14.44 -8.41 -4.14
C PHE A 53 13.33 -9.30 -4.69
N LEU A 54 13.63 -10.10 -5.72
CA LEU A 54 12.69 -11.07 -6.28
C LEU A 54 12.75 -12.41 -5.53
N ARG A 55 11.60 -13.07 -5.37
CA ARG A 55 11.47 -14.45 -4.90
C ARG A 55 10.45 -15.17 -5.81
N GLY A 56 10.94 -15.63 -6.95
CA GLY A 56 10.10 -16.05 -8.08
C GLY A 56 9.65 -14.83 -8.88
N ASP A 57 8.36 -14.79 -9.21
CA ASP A 57 7.66 -13.64 -9.82
C ASP A 57 7.49 -12.45 -8.86
N ARG A 58 7.41 -12.74 -7.55
CA ARG A 58 7.05 -11.77 -6.51
C ARG A 58 8.21 -10.88 -6.10
N VAL A 59 7.94 -9.59 -5.95
CA VAL A 59 8.86 -8.65 -5.31
C VAL A 59 8.62 -8.66 -3.80
N CYS A 60 9.65 -9.00 -3.03
CA CYS A 60 9.68 -8.90 -1.58
C CYS A 60 10.40 -7.62 -1.15
N ALA A 61 10.15 -7.17 0.08
CA ALA A 61 11.00 -6.19 0.77
C ALA A 61 11.56 -6.79 2.07
N ARG A 62 12.84 -6.58 2.35
CA ARG A 62 13.44 -6.77 3.67
C ARG A 62 13.53 -5.41 4.36
N ILE A 63 12.75 -5.23 5.43
CA ILE A 63 12.68 -3.98 6.19
C ILE A 63 12.74 -4.28 7.68
N ALA A 64 13.77 -3.77 8.36
CA ALA A 64 14.00 -3.94 9.79
C ALA A 64 14.02 -5.41 10.22
N GLY A 65 14.72 -6.25 9.43
CA GLY A 65 14.83 -7.69 9.70
C GLY A 65 13.54 -8.49 9.50
N LYS A 66 12.54 -7.95 8.78
CA LYS A 66 11.37 -8.69 8.33
C LYS A 66 11.28 -8.72 6.81
N THR A 67 11.12 -9.93 6.27
CA THR A 67 10.66 -10.16 4.90
C THR A 67 9.17 -9.83 4.82
N LEU A 68 8.81 -8.99 3.86
CA LEU A 68 7.48 -8.50 3.59
C LEU A 68 7.17 -8.70 2.10
N HIS A 69 5.90 -8.89 1.76
CA HIS A 69 5.42 -8.82 0.38
C HIS A 69 4.03 -8.20 0.31
N SER A 70 3.53 -8.01 -0.91
CA SER A 70 2.18 -7.49 -1.16
C SER A 70 1.18 -8.61 -1.35
N GLN A 71 0.01 -8.48 -0.73
CA GLN A 71 -1.20 -9.16 -1.16
C GLN A 71 -2.24 -8.11 -1.53
N PHE A 72 -2.99 -8.33 -2.60
CA PHE A 72 -4.04 -7.43 -3.04
C PHE A 72 -5.43 -8.04 -2.77
N ARG A 73 -6.41 -7.18 -2.52
CA ARG A 73 -7.83 -7.53 -2.42
C ARG A 73 -8.61 -6.73 -3.45
N THR A 74 -9.41 -7.40 -4.27
CA THR A 74 -10.29 -6.76 -5.25
C THR A 74 -11.41 -5.98 -4.60
N LEU A 75 -11.63 -4.77 -5.11
CA LEU A 75 -12.83 -3.98 -4.94
C LEU A 75 -13.49 -3.87 -6.34
N ALA A 76 -14.72 -4.35 -6.51
CA ALA A 76 -15.41 -4.50 -7.81
C ALA A 76 -16.69 -3.63 -7.89
N ASP A 77 -17.05 -3.08 -9.05
CA ASP A 77 -18.22 -2.17 -9.15
C ASP A 77 -19.53 -2.97 -9.02
N PRO A 78 -20.40 -2.68 -8.03
CA PRO A 78 -21.62 -3.46 -7.82
C PRO A 78 -22.78 -3.14 -8.77
N GLU A 79 -22.74 -1.99 -9.45
CA GLU A 79 -23.77 -1.60 -10.44
C GLU A 79 -23.39 -2.08 -11.85
N GLY A 80 -22.30 -2.86 -11.99
CA GLY A 80 -21.79 -3.33 -13.29
C GLY A 80 -21.26 -2.19 -14.17
N GLY A 81 -20.86 -1.08 -13.55
CA GLY A 81 -20.45 0.13 -14.24
C GLY A 81 -19.20 -0.05 -15.11
N ALA A 82 -19.05 0.83 -16.11
CA ALA A 82 -17.96 0.81 -17.08
C ALA A 82 -16.57 1.19 -16.50
N ARG A 83 -16.36 1.08 -15.18
CA ARG A 83 -15.09 1.40 -14.52
C ARG A 83 -14.38 0.09 -14.10
N PRO A 84 -13.12 -0.12 -14.52
CA PRO A 84 -12.36 -1.33 -14.19
C PRO A 84 -12.06 -1.43 -12.68
N PRO A 85 -12.00 -2.66 -12.11
CA PRO A 85 -11.91 -2.90 -10.67
C PRO A 85 -10.66 -2.29 -10.02
N ALA A 86 -10.70 -2.16 -8.70
CA ALA A 86 -9.60 -1.65 -7.89
C ALA A 86 -8.96 -2.75 -7.01
N LEU A 87 -7.73 -2.53 -6.57
CA LEU A 87 -6.99 -3.44 -5.68
C LEU A 87 -6.51 -2.71 -4.42
N LEU A 88 -7.00 -3.12 -3.25
CA LEU A 88 -6.47 -2.70 -1.96
C LEU A 88 -5.23 -3.53 -1.60
N ALA A 89 -4.07 -2.86 -1.56
CA ALA A 89 -2.81 -3.47 -1.15
C ALA A 89 -2.73 -3.66 0.38
N ARG A 90 -2.22 -4.82 0.77
CA ARG A 90 -1.94 -5.20 2.17
C ARG A 90 -0.50 -5.71 2.26
N LEU A 91 0.19 -5.40 3.35
CA LEU A 91 1.47 -6.03 3.68
C LEU A 91 1.20 -7.43 4.25
N VAL A 92 2.02 -8.38 3.84
CA VAL A 92 2.09 -9.73 4.42
C VAL A 92 3.52 -9.94 4.92
N GLY A 93 3.67 -10.49 6.12
CA GLY A 93 4.97 -10.61 6.78
C GLY A 93 5.35 -12.04 7.15
N GLY A 94 6.65 -12.32 7.05
CA GLY A 94 7.26 -13.61 7.39
C GLY A 94 7.66 -14.43 6.17
N ASP A 95 8.65 -15.31 6.36
CA ASP A 95 9.18 -16.22 5.34
C ASP A 95 8.45 -17.58 5.29
N THR A 96 7.57 -17.83 6.27
CA THR A 96 6.84 -19.09 6.52
C THR A 96 5.35 -18.85 6.79
N ASP A 97 5.01 -17.94 7.71
CA ASP A 97 3.69 -17.94 8.37
C ASP A 97 2.57 -17.24 7.58
N GLY A 98 2.91 -16.52 6.49
CA GLY A 98 1.93 -15.90 5.59
C GLY A 98 0.99 -14.84 6.20
N SER A 99 1.24 -14.40 7.43
CA SER A 99 0.32 -13.54 8.18
C SER A 99 0.15 -12.15 7.57
N VAL A 100 -1.11 -11.74 7.35
CA VAL A 100 -1.43 -10.37 6.91
C VAL A 100 -1.08 -9.40 8.04
N LEU A 101 -0.20 -8.44 7.75
CA LEU A 101 0.30 -7.48 8.73
C LEU A 101 -0.27 -6.08 8.40
N PRO A 102 -1.21 -5.55 9.20
CA PRO A 102 -1.75 -4.21 8.97
C PRO A 102 -0.63 -3.18 8.92
N ALA A 103 -0.58 -2.36 7.87
CA ALA A 103 0.52 -1.42 7.66
C ALA A 103 0.68 -0.43 8.83
N ALA A 104 -0.43 -0.04 9.47
CA ALA A 104 -0.42 0.74 10.71
C ALA A 104 0.32 0.01 11.85
N HIS A 105 0.07 -1.29 12.07
CA HIS A 105 0.76 -2.09 13.08
C HIS A 105 2.25 -2.30 12.77
N PHE A 106 2.63 -2.40 11.49
CA PHE A 106 4.04 -2.42 11.11
C PHE A 106 4.71 -1.08 11.42
N LEU A 107 4.13 0.02 10.93
CA LEU A 107 4.65 1.38 11.11
C LEU A 107 4.66 1.86 12.58
N ALA A 108 3.79 1.32 13.43
CA ALA A 108 3.76 1.58 14.87
C ALA A 108 5.05 1.12 15.60
N ARG A 109 5.79 0.15 15.04
CA ARG A 109 7.07 -0.33 15.60
C ARG A 109 8.21 0.69 15.50
N PHE A 110 8.03 1.76 14.74
CA PHE A 110 9.06 2.78 14.50
C PHE A 110 8.76 4.04 15.34
N GLY A 111 9.74 4.45 16.16
CA GLY A 111 9.63 5.64 17.01
C GLY A 111 9.76 6.95 16.21
N ALA A 112 10.85 7.11 15.47
CA ALA A 112 11.23 8.37 14.84
C ALA A 112 10.43 8.69 13.57
N THR A 113 9.94 9.93 13.47
CA THR A 113 9.13 10.42 12.33
C THR A 113 9.81 10.26 10.96
N PRO A 114 11.11 10.59 10.78
CA PRO A 114 11.78 10.38 9.50
C PRO A 114 11.81 8.90 9.07
N THR A 115 11.97 7.98 10.02
CA THR A 115 12.01 6.53 9.75
C THR A 115 10.64 6.04 9.28
N ILE A 116 9.55 6.50 9.91
CA ILE A 116 8.18 6.19 9.48
C ILE A 116 7.92 6.72 8.07
N VAL A 117 8.39 7.93 7.75
CA VAL A 117 8.27 8.50 6.40
C VAL A 117 8.97 7.63 5.38
N ALA A 118 10.18 7.13 5.67
CA ALA A 118 10.94 6.24 4.79
C ALA A 118 10.34 4.83 4.66
N VAL A 119 9.88 4.22 5.76
CA VAL A 119 9.23 2.89 5.73
C VAL A 119 7.91 2.94 4.97
N ASP A 120 7.06 3.95 5.20
CA ASP A 120 5.78 4.13 4.48
C ASP A 120 6.00 4.30 2.97
N ARG A 121 7.05 5.05 2.57
CA ARG A 121 7.50 5.14 1.17
C ARG A 121 7.91 3.77 0.62
N ALA A 122 8.75 3.02 1.35
CA ALA A 122 9.22 1.71 0.91
C ALA A 122 8.08 0.68 0.76
N CYS A 123 7.11 0.67 1.68
CA CYS A 123 5.93 -0.18 1.57
C CYS A 123 5.06 0.17 0.34
N ARG A 124 4.91 1.45 0.00
CA ARG A 124 4.19 1.86 -1.22
C ARG A 124 4.94 1.54 -2.51
N VAL A 125 6.27 1.64 -2.52
CA VAL A 125 7.08 1.15 -3.65
C VAL A 125 6.97 -0.37 -3.82
N LEU A 126 7.02 -1.13 -2.72
CA LEU A 126 6.78 -2.58 -2.73
C LEU A 126 5.40 -2.93 -3.32
N HIS A 127 4.35 -2.22 -2.91
CA HIS A 127 3.00 -2.41 -3.44
C HIS A 127 2.90 -2.06 -4.93
N MET A 128 3.56 -0.99 -5.38
CA MET A 128 3.61 -0.65 -6.81
C MET A 128 4.35 -1.71 -7.63
N LEU A 129 5.52 -2.15 -7.18
CA LEU A 129 6.31 -3.18 -7.87
C LEU A 129 5.57 -4.51 -8.02
N ASN A 130 4.83 -4.94 -6.98
CA ASN A 130 3.98 -6.13 -7.08
C ASN A 130 2.71 -5.90 -7.89
N HIS A 131 2.19 -4.66 -7.98
CA HIS A 131 1.01 -4.36 -8.79
C HIS A 131 1.34 -4.44 -10.30
N LEU A 132 2.51 -3.94 -10.72
CA LEU A 132 2.97 -4.07 -12.11
C LEU A 132 3.09 -5.53 -12.57
N ALA A 133 3.47 -6.44 -11.66
CA ALA A 133 3.58 -7.87 -11.95
C ALA A 133 2.22 -8.55 -12.25
N LEU A 134 1.09 -7.89 -11.96
CA LEU A 134 -0.25 -8.37 -12.30
C LEU A 134 -0.66 -8.03 -13.76
N GLY A 135 0.15 -7.29 -14.50
CA GLY A 135 -0.16 -6.81 -15.85
C GLY A 135 -0.49 -5.31 -15.91
N HIS A 136 -0.85 -4.83 -17.10
CA HIS A 136 -1.21 -3.43 -17.37
C HIS A 136 -2.72 -3.22 -17.58
N ASP A 137 -3.54 -4.22 -17.22
CA ASP A 137 -4.98 -4.05 -17.17
C ASP A 137 -5.35 -2.90 -16.23
N ALA A 138 -6.39 -2.16 -16.60
CA ALA A 138 -6.65 -0.81 -16.12
C ALA A 138 -7.20 -0.72 -14.68
N VAL A 139 -6.57 -1.41 -13.74
CA VAL A 139 -6.97 -1.53 -12.33
C VAL A 139 -6.53 -0.31 -11.50
N ASP A 140 -7.38 0.16 -10.59
CA ASP A 140 -7.08 1.28 -9.68
C ASP A 140 -6.36 0.76 -8.40
N LEU A 141 -5.21 1.33 -7.99
CA LEU A 141 -4.46 0.83 -6.83
C LEU A 141 -4.75 1.64 -5.55
N TRP A 142 -5.22 0.96 -4.52
CA TRP A 142 -5.56 1.54 -3.21
C TRP A 142 -4.46 1.24 -2.18
N LEU A 143 -3.93 2.28 -1.55
CA LEU A 143 -2.76 2.22 -0.68
C LEU A 143 -3.05 2.81 0.70
N HIS A 144 -2.78 2.05 1.76
CA HIS A 144 -2.76 2.59 3.12
C HIS A 144 -1.57 3.57 3.30
N VAL A 145 -1.83 4.74 3.89
CA VAL A 145 -0.79 5.71 4.29
C VAL A 145 -0.95 6.05 5.76
N SER A 146 0.17 6.06 6.50
CA SER A 146 0.15 6.38 7.93
C SER A 146 -0.14 7.87 8.18
N PRO A 147 -0.96 8.23 9.19
CA PRO A 147 -1.15 9.63 9.55
C PRO A 147 0.16 10.25 10.07
N ARG A 148 1.06 9.43 10.65
CA ARG A 148 2.42 9.84 11.05
C ARG A 148 3.31 10.12 9.83
N HIS A 149 3.06 9.50 8.66
CA HIS A 149 3.71 9.87 7.40
C HIS A 149 3.16 11.22 6.90
N VAL A 150 1.85 11.41 6.82
CA VAL A 150 1.22 12.67 6.34
C VAL A 150 1.65 13.88 7.19
N LEU A 151 1.70 13.71 8.52
CA LEU A 151 2.16 14.74 9.46
C LEU A 151 3.69 14.93 9.48
N GLY A 152 4.46 13.90 9.09
CA GLY A 152 5.92 13.89 9.09
C GLY A 152 6.57 14.47 7.83
N VAL A 153 5.86 14.49 6.70
CA VAL A 153 6.30 15.18 5.49
C VAL A 153 6.08 16.69 5.65
N ALA A 154 7.15 17.48 5.59
CA ALA A 154 7.09 18.93 5.77
C ALA A 154 6.49 19.68 4.55
N ALA A 155 6.85 19.25 3.34
CA ALA A 155 6.38 19.78 2.07
C ALA A 155 6.46 18.69 0.99
N GLY A 156 5.84 18.91 -0.17
CA GLY A 156 5.91 17.97 -1.29
C GLY A 156 5.14 16.65 -1.08
N HIS A 157 4.09 16.66 -0.25
CA HIS A 157 3.14 15.53 -0.14
C HIS A 157 2.71 15.07 -1.54
N GLY A 158 2.71 13.75 -1.78
CA GLY A 158 2.47 13.14 -3.09
C GLY A 158 3.71 13.00 -3.97
N GLN A 159 4.61 13.99 -4.00
CA GLN A 159 5.66 14.10 -5.03
C GLN A 159 6.57 12.87 -5.13
N PHE A 160 7.16 12.43 -4.01
CA PHE A 160 8.06 11.25 -4.03
C PHE A 160 7.43 10.03 -4.71
N PHE A 161 6.14 9.81 -4.50
CA PHE A 161 5.43 8.64 -5.02
C PHE A 161 4.85 8.90 -6.42
N GLU A 162 4.64 10.15 -6.79
CA GLU A 162 4.32 10.55 -8.16
C GLU A 162 5.50 10.26 -9.10
N ASP A 163 6.73 10.57 -8.69
CA ASP A 163 7.95 10.16 -9.39
C ASP A 163 8.05 8.62 -9.52
N VAL A 164 7.59 7.86 -8.51
CA VAL A 164 7.57 6.39 -8.54
C VAL A 164 6.54 5.88 -9.55
N LEU A 165 5.33 6.45 -9.54
CA LEU A 165 4.26 6.11 -10.48
C LEU A 165 4.66 6.43 -11.93
N GLN A 166 5.23 7.61 -12.18
CA GLN A 166 5.74 7.99 -13.50
C GLN A 166 6.81 7.01 -14.01
N ARG A 167 7.75 6.59 -13.15
CA ARG A 167 8.75 5.56 -13.51
C ARG A 167 8.13 4.17 -13.75
N CYS A 168 6.94 3.92 -13.21
CA CYS A 168 6.13 2.73 -13.41
C CYS A 168 5.06 2.89 -14.52
N GLY A 169 5.05 3.98 -15.29
CA GLY A 169 4.09 4.23 -16.37
C GLY A 169 2.68 4.65 -15.95
N LEU A 170 2.47 5.06 -14.69
CA LEU A 170 1.16 5.42 -14.14
C LEU A 170 1.09 6.88 -13.64
N GLY A 171 -0.15 7.42 -13.60
CA GLY A 171 -0.46 8.70 -12.98
C GLY A 171 -1.04 8.58 -11.55
N PRO A 172 -1.00 9.65 -10.74
CA PRO A 172 -1.64 9.66 -9.42
C PRO A 172 -3.16 9.51 -9.43
N ASP A 173 -3.81 9.83 -10.55
CA ASP A 173 -5.24 9.62 -10.79
C ASP A 173 -5.64 8.16 -10.58
N ARG A 174 -4.74 7.22 -10.90
CA ARG A 174 -4.88 5.76 -10.73
C ARG A 174 -4.83 5.29 -9.28
N ILE A 175 -4.52 6.18 -8.34
CA ILE A 175 -4.23 5.85 -6.94
C ILE A 175 -5.27 6.44 -5.98
N ALA A 176 -5.74 5.60 -5.06
CA ALA A 176 -6.52 6.00 -3.90
C ALA A 176 -5.69 5.82 -2.62
N LEU A 177 -5.67 6.84 -1.76
CA LEU A 177 -4.95 6.82 -0.49
C LEU A 177 -5.92 6.58 0.66
N VAL A 178 -5.80 5.43 1.31
CA VAL A 178 -6.60 5.02 2.46
C VAL A 178 -5.92 5.51 3.74
N VAL A 179 -6.48 6.55 4.36
CA VAL A 179 -5.87 7.27 5.48
C VAL A 179 -6.81 7.31 6.69
N PRO A 180 -6.34 7.11 7.93
CA PRO A 180 -7.20 7.16 9.12
C PRO A 180 -7.88 8.52 9.29
N PHE A 181 -9.09 8.52 9.85
CA PHE A 181 -9.77 9.73 10.27
C PHE A 181 -8.97 10.48 11.34
N LEU A 182 -9.06 11.81 11.30
CA LEU A 182 -8.54 12.70 12.33
C LEU A 182 -9.60 13.78 12.58
N SER A 183 -10.05 13.91 13.83
CA SER A 183 -11.04 14.93 14.22
C SER A 183 -10.45 16.34 14.20
N ARG A 184 -11.28 17.36 13.94
CA ARG A 184 -10.90 18.78 14.03
C ARG A 184 -10.57 19.25 15.44
N ALA A 185 -10.97 18.48 16.46
CA ALA A 185 -10.56 18.71 17.85
C ALA A 185 -9.07 18.36 18.10
N ARG A 186 -8.39 17.71 17.15
CA ARG A 186 -6.96 17.37 17.24
C ARG A 186 -6.09 18.56 16.77
N PRO A 187 -5.13 19.06 17.58
CA PRO A 187 -4.23 20.15 17.17
C PRO A 187 -3.47 19.89 15.88
N GLU A 188 -3.26 18.62 15.52
CA GLU A 188 -2.57 18.20 14.30
C GLU A 188 -3.42 18.35 13.02
N PHE A 189 -4.74 18.54 13.14
CA PHE A 189 -5.69 18.53 12.02
C PHE A 189 -5.36 19.53 10.90
N PRO A 190 -5.02 20.81 11.15
CA PRO A 190 -4.76 21.76 10.06
C PRO A 190 -3.58 21.34 9.18
N ARG A 191 -2.53 20.74 9.78
CA ARG A 191 -1.40 20.16 9.04
C ARG A 191 -1.81 18.90 8.28
N TYR A 192 -2.63 18.04 8.89
CA TYR A 192 -3.13 16.82 8.26
C TYR A 192 -3.98 17.11 7.02
N ALA A 193 -5.00 17.97 7.16
CA ALA A 193 -5.86 18.43 6.08
C ALA A 193 -5.06 19.11 4.95
N ARG A 194 -4.08 19.97 5.30
CA ARG A 194 -3.17 20.57 4.30
C ARG A 194 -2.34 19.50 3.57
N GLY A 195 -1.88 18.45 4.26
CA GLY A 195 -1.17 17.33 3.63
C GLY A 195 -2.05 16.58 2.64
N LEU A 196 -3.28 16.24 3.04
CA LEU A 196 -4.27 15.55 2.20
C LEU A 196 -4.74 16.39 1.00
N ALA A 197 -4.92 17.71 1.17
CA ALA A 197 -5.21 18.62 0.08
C ALA A 197 -4.07 18.72 -0.96
N ASN A 198 -2.81 18.57 -0.54
CA ASN A 198 -1.68 18.48 -1.48
C ASN A 198 -1.68 17.17 -2.29
N TYR A 199 -2.10 16.05 -1.70
CA TYR A 199 -2.34 14.81 -2.44
C TYR A 199 -3.46 15.01 -3.49
N ARG A 200 -4.62 15.56 -3.11
CA ARG A 200 -5.72 15.86 -4.08
C ARG A 200 -5.27 16.74 -5.25
N ARG A 201 -4.47 17.79 -4.98
CA ARG A 201 -3.94 18.69 -6.04
C ARG A 201 -2.95 18.03 -7.00
N ARG A 202 -2.44 16.83 -6.70
CA ARG A 202 -1.61 16.02 -7.60
C ARG A 202 -2.40 14.94 -8.34
N GLY A 203 -3.72 14.87 -8.15
CA GLY A 203 -4.60 13.88 -8.78
C GLY A 203 -4.92 12.64 -7.91
N TYR A 204 -4.27 12.47 -6.76
CA TYR A 204 -4.57 11.37 -5.85
C TYR A 204 -5.99 11.47 -5.29
N ARG A 205 -6.72 10.35 -5.33
CA ARG A 205 -8.02 10.21 -4.65
C ARG A 205 -7.82 9.81 -3.18
N LEU A 206 -8.77 10.14 -2.31
CA LEU A 206 -8.69 9.91 -0.85
C LEU A 206 -9.85 9.05 -0.34
N ALA A 207 -9.53 8.03 0.46
CA ALA A 207 -10.48 7.26 1.25
C ALA A 207 -10.19 7.45 2.75
N ILE A 208 -11.17 7.84 3.55
CA ILE A 208 -10.99 8.03 5.01
C ILE A 208 -11.43 6.78 5.77
N ASP A 209 -10.52 6.19 6.54
CA ASP A 209 -10.79 5.05 7.41
C ASP A 209 -11.31 5.53 8.77
N LEU A 210 -12.63 5.33 9.00
CA LEU A 210 -13.38 5.78 10.18
C LEU A 210 -13.58 4.68 11.22
N ARG A 211 -13.12 3.44 10.96
CA ARG A 211 -13.43 2.25 11.78
C ARG A 211 -13.06 2.38 13.26
N GLU A 212 -12.02 3.15 13.57
CA GLU A 212 -11.50 3.34 14.94
C GLU A 212 -11.93 4.68 15.57
N ALA A 213 -12.63 5.54 14.81
CA ALA A 213 -12.87 6.94 15.20
C ALA A 213 -14.13 7.52 14.55
N TRP A 214 -15.31 7.00 14.93
CA TRP A 214 -16.62 7.59 14.58
C TRP A 214 -17.21 8.39 15.76
N PRO A 215 -17.01 9.73 15.81
CA PRO A 215 -17.73 10.62 16.72
C PRO A 215 -18.89 11.36 16.01
N VAL A 216 -19.82 11.94 16.78
CA VAL A 216 -20.95 12.73 16.26
C VAL A 216 -20.46 13.97 15.49
N GLU A 217 -19.30 14.51 15.85
CA GLU A 217 -18.70 15.72 15.25
C GLU A 217 -17.98 15.45 13.92
N ALA A 218 -17.97 14.20 13.42
CA ALA A 218 -17.22 13.80 12.23
C ALA A 218 -17.53 14.67 10.99
N ALA A 219 -18.78 15.09 10.80
CA ALA A 219 -19.23 15.79 9.60
C ALA A 219 -18.45 17.09 9.31
N ALA A 220 -18.09 17.88 10.33
CA ALA A 220 -17.33 19.12 10.14
C ALA A 220 -15.84 18.88 9.79
N SER A 221 -15.31 17.71 10.19
CA SER A 221 -13.99 17.23 9.80
C SER A 221 -14.00 16.67 8.38
N LEU A 222 -14.96 15.79 8.06
CA LEU A 222 -15.08 15.17 6.73
C LEU A 222 -15.32 16.22 5.64
N ARG A 223 -16.18 17.23 5.86
CA ARG A 223 -16.34 18.38 4.95
C ARG A 223 -15.04 19.15 4.68
N ALA A 224 -14.12 19.21 5.65
CA ALA A 224 -12.83 19.89 5.50
C ALA A 224 -11.72 19.00 4.92
N LEU A 225 -11.88 17.67 4.96
CA LEU A 225 -10.99 16.72 4.26
C LEU A 225 -11.44 16.48 2.81
N ALA A 226 -12.73 16.68 2.50
CA ALA A 226 -13.37 16.49 1.21
C ALA A 226 -12.91 15.19 0.48
N PRO A 227 -13.08 14.02 1.11
CA PRO A 227 -12.64 12.75 0.54
C PRO A 227 -13.56 12.24 -0.56
N ASP A 228 -13.05 11.31 -1.37
CA ASP A 228 -13.81 10.70 -2.46
C ASP A 228 -14.57 9.43 -1.99
N TRP A 229 -14.14 8.83 -0.87
CA TRP A 229 -14.83 7.73 -0.19
C TRP A 229 -14.61 7.74 1.34
N LEU A 230 -15.52 7.09 2.07
CA LEU A 230 -15.37 6.73 3.48
C LEU A 230 -15.33 5.21 3.67
N ARG A 231 -14.64 4.73 4.71
CA ARG A 231 -14.65 3.33 5.16
C ARG A 231 -15.13 3.28 6.61
N LEU A 232 -16.39 2.92 6.80
CA LEU A 232 -17.06 2.88 8.09
C LEU A 232 -16.74 1.59 8.89
N PRO A 233 -16.89 1.58 10.23
CA PRO A 233 -17.07 0.34 10.98
C PRO A 233 -18.41 -0.32 10.61
N TYR A 234 -18.50 -1.63 10.79
CA TYR A 234 -19.61 -2.42 10.25
C TYR A 234 -20.96 -2.03 10.89
N GLU A 235 -20.95 -2.00 12.22
CA GLU A 235 -22.11 -1.87 13.11
C GLU A 235 -22.78 -0.51 12.86
N ARG A 236 -21.98 0.57 12.84
CA ARG A 236 -22.47 1.92 12.57
C ARG A 236 -23.03 2.08 11.16
N PHE A 237 -22.62 1.29 10.16
CA PHE A 237 -23.34 1.36 8.90
C PHE A 237 -24.75 0.76 9.00
N LEU A 238 -24.98 -0.27 9.84
CA LEU A 238 -26.32 -0.84 9.98
C LEU A 238 -27.37 0.23 10.29
N GLU A 239 -26.97 1.19 11.12
CA GLU A 239 -27.73 2.32 11.63
C GLU A 239 -27.78 3.50 10.63
N LEU A 240 -26.62 3.94 10.12
CA LEU A 240 -26.49 5.18 9.33
C LEU A 240 -27.06 5.11 7.91
N GLY A 241 -27.48 3.94 7.43
CA GLY A 241 -28.09 3.75 6.11
C GLY A 241 -29.38 4.54 5.85
N ALA A 242 -29.99 5.11 6.90
CA ALA A 242 -31.17 5.97 6.80
C ALA A 242 -30.88 7.48 6.94
N GLU A 243 -29.69 7.89 7.41
CA GLU A 243 -29.48 9.24 7.98
C GLU A 243 -28.50 10.14 7.19
N LEU A 244 -27.70 9.60 6.26
CA LEU A 244 -26.64 10.35 5.56
C LEU A 244 -26.80 10.32 4.02
N PRO A 245 -27.82 11.00 3.45
CA PRO A 245 -28.15 10.92 2.01
C PRO A 245 -27.16 11.64 1.06
N ASP A 246 -26.35 12.57 1.57
CA ASP A 246 -25.54 13.51 0.76
C ASP A 246 -24.02 13.22 0.75
N VAL A 247 -23.58 12.03 1.16
CA VAL A 247 -22.14 11.71 1.29
C VAL A 247 -21.73 10.53 0.39
N PRO A 248 -20.87 10.73 -0.63
CA PRO A 248 -20.45 9.67 -1.55
C PRO A 248 -19.58 8.57 -0.89
N GLY A 249 -20.20 7.43 -0.60
CA GLY A 249 -19.54 6.18 -0.21
C GLY A 249 -18.97 6.14 1.22
N LEU A 250 -18.94 5.01 1.92
CA LEU A 250 -19.18 3.62 1.50
C LEU A 250 -19.71 2.81 2.75
N LEU A 251 -20.69 1.92 2.53
CA LEU A 251 -21.60 1.12 3.42
C LEU A 251 -21.43 -0.41 3.12
N ARG A 252 -21.67 -1.60 3.73
CA ARG A 252 -22.12 -2.37 4.93
C ARG A 252 -21.30 -3.70 4.90
N GLY A 253 -21.06 -4.50 5.96
CA GLY A 253 -20.50 -5.87 5.78
C GLY A 253 -20.50 -6.83 6.99
N LEU A 254 -21.30 -7.92 6.90
CA LEU A 254 -21.63 -8.87 7.97
C LEU A 254 -20.40 -9.61 8.60
N PRO A 255 -20.53 -10.12 9.85
CA PRO A 255 -19.41 -10.69 10.58
C PRO A 255 -18.95 -12.00 9.98
N GLY A 256 -17.65 -12.10 9.68
CA GLY A 256 -17.03 -13.20 8.96
C GLY A 256 -16.23 -12.69 7.77
N ALA A 257 -16.92 -12.27 6.70
CA ALA A 257 -16.30 -11.70 5.51
C ALA A 257 -17.28 -10.87 4.65
N VAL A 258 -16.72 -9.95 3.85
CA VAL A 258 -17.31 -9.30 2.66
C VAL A 258 -18.40 -8.22 2.87
N PRO A 259 -18.06 -6.93 2.67
CA PRO A 259 -18.99 -5.81 2.55
C PRO A 259 -19.62 -5.54 1.15
N VAL A 260 -20.84 -4.98 1.20
CA VAL A 260 -21.84 -4.71 0.13
C VAL A 260 -22.40 -3.27 0.31
N TRP A 261 -22.41 -2.42 -0.74
CA TRP A 261 -22.38 -0.94 -0.63
C TRP A 261 -23.45 -0.22 -1.54
N GLN A 262 -23.98 0.99 -1.20
CA GLN A 262 -25.13 1.68 -1.87
C GLN A 262 -24.98 3.24 -2.04
N ARG A 263 -25.89 3.94 -2.74
CA ARG A 263 -25.68 5.19 -3.54
C ARG A 263 -26.70 6.35 -3.39
N GLN A 264 -26.22 7.60 -3.33
CA GLN A 264 -26.62 8.81 -4.13
C GLN A 264 -25.80 10.04 -3.65
N ARG A 265 -25.62 11.17 -4.37
CA ARG A 265 -25.69 11.46 -5.82
C ARG A 265 -24.27 11.80 -6.33
N GLN A 266 -24.01 11.69 -7.64
CA GLN A 266 -22.70 12.00 -8.27
C GLN A 266 -21.48 11.19 -7.75
N GLY A 267 -21.61 9.87 -7.64
CA GLY A 267 -20.49 8.96 -7.35
C GLY A 267 -20.66 7.57 -7.98
N VAL A 268 -19.54 6.86 -8.14
CA VAL A 268 -19.43 5.44 -8.54
C VAL A 268 -18.92 4.63 -7.35
N ILE A 269 -19.40 3.38 -7.20
CA ILE A 269 -19.26 2.57 -5.99
C ILE A 269 -18.28 1.42 -6.22
N TRP A 270 -17.71 0.93 -5.12
CA TRP A 270 -16.94 -0.31 -5.07
C TRP A 270 -17.51 -1.26 -4.02
N GLN A 271 -17.52 -2.56 -4.35
CA GLN A 271 -17.92 -3.71 -3.54
C GLN A 271 -16.73 -4.60 -3.22
N GLU A 272 -16.81 -5.43 -2.18
CA GLU A 272 -15.78 -6.44 -1.92
C GLU A 272 -16.24 -7.78 -2.49
N LEU A 273 -15.33 -8.57 -3.06
CA LEU A 273 -15.58 -9.96 -3.42
C LEU A 273 -14.68 -10.88 -2.59
N ALA A 274 -15.26 -11.94 -2.06
CA ALA A 274 -14.53 -13.16 -1.77
C ALA A 274 -14.89 -14.19 -2.85
N MET A 275 -13.86 -14.82 -3.42
CA MET A 275 -14.05 -16.14 -4.01
C MET A 275 -14.15 -17.16 -2.86
N PRO A 276 -15.02 -18.17 -2.95
CA PRO A 276 -14.80 -19.41 -2.19
C PRO A 276 -13.48 -20.07 -2.63
N ALA A 277 -13.01 -21.02 -1.83
CA ALA A 277 -11.85 -21.87 -2.17
C ALA A 277 -12.22 -22.92 -3.23
#